data_AF-A0AA51HZW4-F1
#
_entry.id   AF-A0AA51HZW4-F1
#
_cell.length_a   1.000
_cell.length_b   1.000
_cell.length_c   1.000
_cell.angle_alpha   90.00
_cell.angle_beta   90.00
_cell.angle_gamma   90.00
#
_symmetry.space_group_name_H-M   'P 1'
#
loop_
_entity.id
_entity.type
_entity.pdbx_description
1 polymer ?
#
loop_
_entity_poly.entity_id
_entity_poly.type
_entity_poly.pdbx_seq_one_letter_code
_entity_poly.pdbx_strand_id
1 'polypeptide(L)'
;AIGNASKIKVVGATGAYTRDFEEMTKKLSDVENSLQSAKLGQSTVKELLKNISILQEQLNKAEKKVKDSNDNLNAITSKINLGNVTLDGLRDSIDHLKSKTQELDNNATKLQEANLEGALNLTREAKQRAVKAVADAESVQTVIANTDRQIKNTDRLIEMQYANFNNTQNENDKKLDELKEQLSELESQIPKINEIMCGQESDTCDICGGAGCGKCGGISCDQGAITKAEQALDFANKTEHRIKEHELTAEDLFRSVSQVKQDTVAVRS
;
A
#
# COMPACT_ATOMS: atom_id res chain seq x y z
N ALA A 1 38.86 24.76 50.26
CA ALA A 1 40.32 25.05 50.20
C ALA A 1 40.78 26.32 50.95
N ILE A 2 39.91 27.10 51.63
CA ILE A 2 40.27 28.42 52.20
C ILE A 2 40.87 28.34 53.63
N GLY A 3 40.75 27.19 54.32
CA GLY A 3 41.12 27.05 55.74
C GLY A 3 42.62 26.85 56.05
N ASN A 4 43.46 26.48 55.08
CA ASN A 4 44.86 26.14 55.35
C ASN A 4 45.83 27.31 55.11
N ALA A 5 45.45 28.32 54.32
CA ALA A 5 46.29 29.50 54.08
C ALA A 5 46.35 30.44 55.30
N SER A 6 45.36 30.42 56.19
CA SER A 6 45.31 31.27 57.38
C SER A 6 46.22 30.79 58.52
N LYS A 7 46.60 29.49 58.54
CA LYS A 7 47.49 28.92 59.58
C LYS A 7 48.98 29.15 59.33
N ILE A 8 49.37 29.59 58.13
CA ILE A 8 50.79 29.88 57.81
C ILE A 8 51.18 31.32 58.22
N LYS A 9 50.21 32.19 58.55
CA LYS A 9 50.49 33.60 58.84
C LYS A 9 51.02 33.89 60.26
N VAL A 10 51.09 32.90 61.16
CA VAL A 10 51.21 33.19 62.61
C VAL A 10 52.49 32.66 63.29
N VAL A 11 53.34 31.89 62.62
CA VAL A 11 54.60 31.42 63.24
C VAL A 11 55.77 31.46 62.25
N GLY A 12 56.03 32.64 61.68
CA GLY A 12 57.31 32.88 61.03
C GLY A 12 58.39 32.97 62.10
N ALA A 13 59.47 32.19 61.96
CA ALA A 13 60.60 32.13 62.89
C ALA A 13 61.21 33.51 63.20
N THR A 14 60.96 34.51 62.34
CA THR A 14 61.31 35.91 62.58
C THR A 14 60.76 36.45 63.89
N GLY A 15 59.49 36.23 64.24
CA GLY A 15 58.93 36.78 65.49
C GLY A 15 59.59 36.22 66.77
N ALA A 16 60.02 34.96 66.73
CA ALA A 16 60.63 34.30 67.88
C ALA A 16 62.08 34.78 68.13
N TYR A 17 62.87 34.94 67.07
CA TYR A 17 64.29 35.28 67.20
C TYR A 17 64.59 36.78 67.07
N THR A 18 63.74 37.58 66.41
CA THR A 18 63.94 39.04 66.30
C THR A 18 64.04 39.68 67.68
N ARG A 19 63.19 39.27 68.63
CA ARG A 19 63.24 39.78 70.01
C ARG A 19 64.59 39.46 70.69
N ASP A 20 65.11 38.26 70.47
CA ASP A 20 66.37 37.83 71.06
C ASP A 20 67.57 38.58 70.43
N PHE A 21 67.54 38.85 69.12
CA PHE A 21 68.52 39.69 68.42
C PHE A 21 68.51 41.14 68.89
N GLU A 22 67.32 41.73 69.06
CA GLU A 22 67.15 43.08 69.61
C GLU A 22 67.70 43.17 71.05
N GLU A 23 67.41 42.18 71.89
CA GLU A 23 67.90 42.13 73.27
C GLU A 23 69.43 41.99 73.33
N MET A 24 70.02 41.13 72.49
CA MET A 24 71.47 40.98 72.40
C MET A 24 72.15 42.26 71.90
N THR A 25 71.58 42.94 70.90
CA THR A 25 72.09 44.21 70.38
C THR A 25 72.07 45.30 71.45
N LYS A 26 70.97 45.37 72.21
CA LYS A 26 70.84 46.31 73.34
C LYS A 26 71.88 46.04 74.43
N LYS A 27 72.05 44.79 74.84
CA LYS A 27 73.08 44.41 75.83
C LYS A 27 74.50 44.75 75.36
N LEU A 28 74.81 44.53 74.08
CA LEU A 28 76.11 44.90 73.51
C LEU A 28 76.32 46.42 73.53
N SER A 29 75.29 47.21 73.21
CA SER A 29 75.32 48.67 73.30
C SER A 29 75.51 49.17 74.75
N ASP A 30 74.82 48.57 75.72
CA ASP A 30 74.97 48.92 77.14
C ASP A 30 76.38 48.64 77.66
N VAL A 31 77.00 47.53 77.23
CA VAL A 31 78.39 47.17 77.56
C VAL A 31 79.37 48.12 76.88
N GLU A 32 79.14 48.48 75.62
CA GLU A 32 79.94 49.47 74.87
C GLU A 32 79.96 50.83 75.59
N ASN A 33 78.79 51.34 75.97
CA ASN A 33 78.63 52.60 76.69
C ASN A 33 79.30 52.58 78.08
N SER A 34 79.21 51.45 78.79
CA SER A 34 79.86 51.26 80.08
C SER A 34 81.38 51.26 79.96
N LEU A 35 81.93 50.62 78.92
CA LEU A 35 83.37 50.58 78.65
C LEU A 35 83.94 51.93 78.20
N GLN A 36 83.17 52.70 77.42
CA GLN A 36 83.55 54.08 77.07
C GLN A 36 83.62 55.00 78.29
N SER A 37 82.80 54.74 79.32
CA SER A 37 82.76 55.50 80.56
C SER A 37 83.91 55.18 81.52
N ALA A 38 84.45 53.96 81.49
CA ALA A 38 85.47 53.44 82.42
C ALA A 38 86.93 53.76 82.05
N LYS A 39 87.23 54.97 81.56
CA LYS A 39 88.52 55.47 80.97
C LYS A 39 89.83 55.35 81.81
N LEU A 40 90.15 54.18 82.39
CA LEU A 40 91.41 53.88 83.09
C LEU A 40 91.93 52.48 82.67
N GLY A 41 92.73 52.44 81.60
CA GLY A 41 93.35 51.22 81.05
C GLY A 41 93.49 51.27 79.52
N GLN A 42 94.50 51.97 79.01
CA GLN A 42 94.55 52.49 77.63
C GLN A 42 94.68 51.46 76.48
N SER A 43 94.92 50.18 76.73
CA SER A 43 95.02 49.14 75.68
C SER A 43 93.86 48.15 75.69
N THR A 44 93.53 47.57 76.85
CA THR A 44 92.52 46.49 76.97
C THR A 44 91.09 46.95 76.66
N VAL A 45 90.72 48.17 77.05
CA VAL A 45 89.37 48.73 76.77
C VAL A 45 89.15 48.92 75.27
N LYS A 46 90.19 49.31 74.53
CA LYS A 46 90.14 49.51 73.07
C LYS A 46 89.94 48.19 72.32
N GLU A 47 90.56 47.11 72.79
CA GLU A 47 90.40 45.76 72.24
C GLU A 47 89.00 45.21 72.50
N LEU A 48 88.45 45.43 73.70
CA LEU A 48 87.11 44.98 74.04
C LEU A 48 86.02 45.73 73.25
N LEU A 49 86.17 47.05 73.06
CA LEU A 49 85.28 47.83 72.19
C LEU A 49 85.32 47.31 70.75
N LYS A 50 86.52 47.00 70.22
CA LYS A 50 86.67 46.39 68.89
C LYS A 50 85.95 45.04 68.80
N ASN A 51 86.06 44.19 69.83
CA ASN A 51 85.37 42.90 69.87
C ASN A 51 83.85 43.05 69.94
N ILE A 52 83.34 44.06 70.65
CA ILE A 52 81.90 44.36 70.70
C ILE A 52 81.40 44.80 69.33
N SER A 53 82.12 45.67 68.62
CA SER A 53 81.75 46.06 67.26
C SER A 53 81.76 44.87 66.29
N ILE A 54 82.74 43.96 66.40
CA ILE A 54 82.78 42.72 65.62
C ILE A 54 81.57 41.84 65.94
N LEU A 55 81.21 41.69 67.22
CA LEU A 55 80.04 40.92 67.64
C LEU A 55 78.73 41.53 67.14
N GLN A 56 78.57 42.85 67.21
CA GLN A 56 77.41 43.55 66.64
C GLN A 56 77.32 43.31 65.12
N GLU A 57 78.44 43.37 64.39
CA GLU A 57 78.45 43.09 62.96
C GLU A 57 78.08 41.63 62.64
N GLN A 58 78.61 40.68 63.42
CA GLN A 58 78.27 39.26 63.30
C GLN A 58 76.80 38.99 63.62
N LEU A 59 76.25 39.68 64.63
CA LEU A 59 74.85 39.58 65.04
C LEU A 59 73.92 40.08 63.94
N ASN A 60 74.22 41.24 63.34
CA ASN A 60 73.47 41.79 62.20
C ASN A 60 73.52 40.87 60.97
N LYS A 61 74.68 40.25 60.71
CA LYS A 61 74.81 39.25 59.63
C LYS A 61 73.97 38.01 59.89
N ALA A 62 73.93 37.54 61.14
CA ALA A 62 73.12 36.39 61.55
C ALA A 62 71.62 36.70 61.43
N GLU A 63 71.18 37.86 61.90
CA GLU A 63 69.78 38.32 61.79
C GLU A 63 69.34 38.38 60.32
N LYS A 64 70.14 38.99 59.45
CA LYS A 64 69.86 39.05 58.01
C LYS A 64 69.73 37.65 57.40
N LYS A 65 70.64 36.73 57.74
CA LYS A 65 70.61 35.35 57.24
C LYS A 65 69.37 34.58 57.68
N VAL A 66 68.91 34.79 58.92
CA VAL A 66 67.66 34.19 59.43
C VAL A 66 66.46 34.74 58.69
N LYS A 67 66.41 36.06 58.45
CA LYS A 67 65.36 36.70 57.68
C LYS A 67 65.29 36.17 56.24
N ASP A 68 66.43 36.15 55.54
CA ASP A 68 66.52 35.63 54.18
C ASP A 68 66.09 34.15 54.10
N SER A 69 66.47 33.34 55.10
CA SER A 69 66.07 31.93 55.19
C SER A 69 64.56 31.77 55.42
N ASN A 70 63.96 32.62 56.25
CA ASN A 70 62.51 32.62 56.50
C ASN A 70 61.72 33.03 55.25
N ASP A 71 62.17 34.05 54.53
CA ASP A 71 61.53 34.49 53.29
C ASP A 71 61.59 33.38 52.22
N ASN A 72 62.73 32.69 52.11
CA ASN A 72 62.87 31.51 51.25
C ASN A 72 61.93 30.37 51.68
N LEU A 73 61.82 30.09 52.97
CA LEU A 73 60.94 29.03 53.50
C LEU A 73 59.47 29.35 53.20
N ASN A 74 59.05 30.61 53.36
CA ASN A 74 57.72 31.07 52.99
C ASN A 74 57.44 30.90 51.50
N ALA A 75 58.39 31.30 50.65
CA ALA A 75 58.28 31.13 49.19
C ALA A 75 58.16 29.66 48.79
N ILE A 76 58.94 28.77 49.41
CA ILE A 76 58.87 27.30 49.19
C ILE A 76 57.51 26.77 49.67
N THR A 77 57.05 27.18 50.84
CA THR A 77 55.77 26.75 51.41
C THR A 77 54.59 27.14 50.50
N SER A 78 54.60 28.37 49.99
CA SER A 78 53.61 28.83 49.01
C SER A 78 53.63 28.01 47.73
N LYS A 79 54.83 27.66 47.21
CA LYS A 79 54.98 26.79 46.03
C LYS A 79 54.46 25.37 46.28
N ILE A 80 54.73 24.79 47.46
CA ILE A 80 54.22 23.47 47.84
C ILE A 80 52.69 23.49 47.91
N ASN A 81 52.11 24.51 48.53
CA ASN A 81 50.66 24.66 48.62
C ASN A 81 50.01 24.80 47.23
N LEU A 82 50.61 25.60 46.34
CA LEU A 82 50.15 25.71 44.97
C LEU A 82 50.24 24.37 44.24
N GLY A 83 51.37 23.67 44.38
CA GLY A 83 51.57 22.34 43.79
C GLY A 83 50.54 21.32 44.27
N ASN A 84 50.18 21.33 45.56
CA ASN A 84 49.12 20.46 46.08
C ASN A 84 47.76 20.77 45.47
N VAL A 85 47.38 22.05 45.36
CA VAL A 85 46.11 22.43 44.72
C VAL A 85 46.08 22.03 43.24
N THR A 86 47.19 22.21 42.52
CA THR A 86 47.30 21.76 41.13
C THR A 86 47.21 20.24 41.01
N LEU A 87 47.83 19.50 41.95
CA LEU A 87 47.77 18.04 41.98
C LEU A 87 46.35 17.53 42.26
N ASP A 88 45.61 18.18 43.17
CA ASP A 88 44.21 17.84 43.43
C ASP A 88 43.34 18.11 42.19
N GLY A 89 43.54 19.24 41.49
CA GLY A 89 42.84 19.51 40.23
C GLY A 89 43.16 18.49 39.12
N LEU A 90 44.39 17.98 39.06
CA LEU A 90 44.77 16.90 38.15
C LEU A 90 44.09 15.58 38.51
N ARG A 91 43.98 15.25 39.80
CA ARG A 91 43.26 14.04 40.27
C ARG A 91 41.79 14.10 39.86
N ASP A 92 41.13 15.22 40.11
CA ASP A 92 39.73 15.43 39.72
C ASP A 92 39.54 15.26 38.20
N SER A 93 40.49 15.78 37.41
CA SER A 93 40.49 15.65 35.95
C SER A 93 40.66 14.20 35.50
N ILE A 94 41.52 13.43 36.17
CA ILE A 94 41.73 12.01 35.89
C ILE A 94 40.48 11.20 36.22
N ASP A 95 39.84 11.46 37.36
CA ASP A 95 38.62 10.77 37.76
C ASP A 95 37.47 11.06 36.80
N HIS A 96 37.33 12.32 36.36
CA HIS A 96 36.37 12.69 35.33
C HIS A 96 36.65 11.99 33.99
N LEU A 97 37.91 11.94 33.56
CA LEU A 97 38.31 11.24 32.33
C LEU A 97 38.03 9.73 32.40
N LYS A 98 38.31 9.12 33.55
CA LYS A 98 38.03 7.70 33.81
C LYS A 98 36.54 7.42 33.71
N SER A 99 35.70 8.26 34.32
CA SER A 99 34.25 8.16 34.22
C SER A 99 33.77 8.26 32.77
N LYS A 100 34.26 9.24 32.01
CA LYS A 100 33.90 9.41 30.60
C LYS A 100 34.32 8.24 29.71
N THR A 101 35.48 7.65 29.99
CA THR A 101 35.95 6.45 29.29
C THR A 101 35.02 5.26 29.57
N GLN A 102 34.56 5.08 30.81
CA GLN A 102 33.61 4.02 31.16
C GLN A 102 32.22 4.24 30.52
N GLU A 103 31.73 5.48 30.48
CA GLU A 103 30.49 5.81 29.77
C GLU A 103 30.60 5.48 28.26
N LEU A 104 31.74 5.82 27.65
CA LEU A 104 31.99 5.55 26.23
C LEU A 104 32.00 4.05 25.93
N ASP A 105 32.68 3.25 26.75
CA ASP A 105 32.78 1.78 26.59
C ASP A 105 31.40 1.10 26.69
N ASN A 106 30.60 1.50 27.69
CA ASN A 106 29.24 1.00 27.85
C ASN A 106 28.33 1.38 26.67
N ASN A 107 28.45 2.60 26.15
CA ASN A 107 27.66 3.05 25.01
C ASN A 107 28.07 2.35 23.71
N ALA A 108 29.36 2.09 23.51
CA ALA A 108 29.88 1.34 22.38
C ALA A 108 29.34 -0.11 22.39
N THR A 109 29.35 -0.76 23.56
CA THR A 109 28.81 -2.12 23.74
C THR A 109 27.32 -2.18 23.38
N LYS A 110 26.51 -1.26 23.92
CA LYS A 110 25.06 -1.19 23.59
C LYS A 110 24.80 -0.96 22.10
N LEU A 111 25.60 -0.11 21.45
CA LEU A 111 25.46 0.15 20.02
C LEU A 111 25.77 -1.10 19.19
N GLN A 112 26.79 -1.87 19.58
CA GLN A 112 27.14 -3.13 18.94
C GLN A 112 26.04 -4.19 19.12
N GLU A 113 25.51 -4.34 20.33
CA GLU A 113 24.40 -5.27 20.63
C GLU A 113 23.13 -4.94 19.84
N ALA A 114 22.75 -3.66 19.79
CA ALA A 114 21.59 -3.21 19.02
C ALA A 114 21.73 -3.48 17.51
N ASN A 115 22.95 -3.33 16.97
CA ASN A 115 23.22 -3.64 15.57
C ASN A 115 23.10 -5.14 15.29
N LEU A 116 23.61 -6.00 16.19
CA LEU A 116 23.49 -7.45 16.07
C LEU A 116 22.03 -7.91 16.14
N GLU A 117 21.24 -7.39 17.07
CA GLU A 117 19.82 -7.74 17.20
C GLU A 117 19.00 -7.26 15.99
N GLY A 118 19.23 -6.02 15.55
CA GLY A 118 18.60 -5.48 14.35
C GLY A 118 18.95 -6.28 13.08
N ALA A 119 20.24 -6.61 12.88
CA ALA A 119 20.69 -7.42 11.76
C ALA A 119 20.11 -8.84 11.79
N LEU A 120 20.01 -9.46 12.97
CA LEU A 120 19.38 -10.77 13.14
C LEU A 120 17.89 -10.72 12.80
N ASN A 121 17.18 -9.68 13.24
CA ASN A 121 15.76 -9.52 12.93
C ASN A 121 15.53 -9.34 11.41
N LEU A 122 16.33 -8.49 10.76
CA LEU A 122 16.31 -8.31 9.31
C LEU A 122 16.59 -9.64 8.56
N THR A 123 17.53 -10.43 9.06
CA THR A 123 17.86 -11.75 8.48
C THR A 123 16.70 -12.74 8.62
N ARG A 124 16.01 -12.74 9.77
CA ARG A 124 14.81 -13.56 10.01
C ARG A 124 13.65 -13.16 9.10
N GLU A 125 13.40 -11.86 8.95
CA GLU A 125 12.38 -11.34 8.04
C GLU A 125 12.71 -11.67 6.58
N ALA A 126 13.97 -11.53 6.17
CA ALA A 126 14.43 -11.93 4.84
C ALA A 126 14.22 -13.44 4.59
N LYS A 127 14.55 -14.28 5.57
CA LYS A 127 14.29 -15.74 5.49
C LYS A 127 12.79 -16.03 5.33
N GLN A 128 11.92 -15.40 6.12
CA GLN A 128 10.47 -15.59 6.00
C GLN A 128 9.95 -15.16 4.62
N ARG A 129 10.41 -14.01 4.10
CA ARG A 129 10.07 -13.56 2.75
C ARG A 129 10.54 -14.53 1.68
N ALA A 130 11.75 -15.06 1.79
CA ALA A 130 12.29 -16.06 0.86
C ALA A 130 11.46 -17.35 0.86
N VAL A 131 11.10 -17.87 2.04
CA VAL A 131 10.25 -19.08 2.15
C VAL A 131 8.88 -18.85 1.52
N LYS A 132 8.26 -17.69 1.76
CA LYS A 132 6.98 -17.35 1.12
C LYS A 132 7.10 -17.27 -0.41
N ALA A 133 8.15 -16.62 -0.91
CA ALA A 133 8.38 -16.51 -2.35
C ALA A 133 8.57 -17.89 -3.02
N VAL A 134 9.25 -18.83 -2.35
CA VAL A 134 9.39 -20.21 -2.84
C VAL A 134 8.03 -20.90 -2.89
N ALA A 135 7.23 -20.82 -1.82
CA ALA A 135 5.90 -21.42 -1.79
C ALA A 135 4.97 -20.84 -2.89
N ASP A 136 5.01 -19.53 -3.10
CA ASP A 136 4.26 -18.87 -4.16
C ASP A 136 4.71 -19.36 -5.55
N ALA A 137 6.02 -19.52 -5.78
CA ALA A 137 6.56 -20.05 -7.03
C ALA A 137 6.15 -21.51 -7.29
N GLU A 138 6.20 -22.37 -6.27
CA GLU A 138 5.74 -23.77 -6.35
C GLU A 138 4.23 -23.86 -6.67
N SER A 139 3.43 -22.98 -6.07
CA SER A 139 2.00 -22.86 -6.36
C SER A 139 1.75 -22.48 -7.83
N VAL A 140 2.46 -21.47 -8.33
CA VAL A 140 2.38 -21.05 -9.75
C VAL A 140 2.77 -22.19 -10.69
N GLN A 141 3.82 -22.96 -10.36
CA GLN A 141 4.24 -24.11 -11.16
C GLN A 141 3.13 -25.17 -11.27
N THR A 142 2.37 -25.38 -10.20
CA THR A 142 1.23 -26.30 -10.18
C THR A 142 0.08 -25.80 -11.06
N VAL A 143 -0.21 -24.50 -11.02
CA VAL A 143 -1.21 -23.86 -11.90
C VAL A 143 -0.81 -24.02 -13.36
N ILE A 144 0.44 -23.72 -13.72
CA ILE A 144 0.95 -23.88 -15.09
C ILE A 144 0.81 -25.32 -15.58
N ALA A 145 1.20 -26.31 -14.75
CA ALA A 145 1.08 -27.71 -15.10
C ALA A 145 -0.38 -28.15 -15.32
N ASN A 146 -1.32 -27.63 -14.52
CA ASN A 146 -2.73 -27.91 -14.71
C ASN A 146 -3.27 -27.24 -15.98
N THR A 147 -2.89 -25.99 -16.25
CA THR A 147 -3.28 -25.26 -17.47
C THR A 147 -2.76 -25.97 -18.72
N ASP A 148 -1.52 -26.43 -18.75
CA ASP A 148 -0.96 -27.20 -19.88
C ASP A 148 -1.77 -28.47 -20.16
N ARG A 149 -2.18 -29.19 -19.10
CA ARG A 149 -3.07 -30.36 -19.24
C ARG A 149 -4.43 -29.98 -19.82
N GLN A 150 -5.02 -28.88 -19.35
CA GLN A 150 -6.32 -28.42 -19.86
C GLN A 150 -6.25 -27.98 -21.32
N ILE A 151 -5.19 -27.30 -21.72
CA ILE A 151 -4.95 -26.91 -23.11
C ILE A 151 -4.88 -28.17 -23.98
N LYS A 152 -4.02 -29.14 -23.64
CA LYS A 152 -3.89 -30.39 -24.40
C LYS A 152 -5.20 -31.18 -24.50
N ASN A 153 -5.97 -31.23 -23.42
CA ASN A 153 -7.28 -31.88 -23.44
C ASN A 153 -8.27 -31.14 -24.36
N THR A 154 -8.26 -29.81 -24.31
CA THR A 154 -9.11 -28.96 -25.16
C THR A 154 -8.72 -29.10 -26.63
N ASP A 155 -7.42 -29.06 -26.95
CA ASP A 155 -6.91 -29.26 -28.31
C ASP A 155 -7.33 -30.62 -28.87
N ARG A 156 -7.20 -31.68 -28.07
CA ARG A 156 -7.66 -33.02 -28.47
C ARG A 156 -9.16 -33.07 -28.70
N LEU A 157 -9.96 -32.41 -27.86
CA LEU A 157 -11.42 -32.33 -28.05
C LEU A 157 -11.76 -31.55 -29.32
N ILE A 158 -11.04 -30.46 -29.62
CA ILE A 158 -11.20 -29.69 -30.85
C ILE A 158 -10.86 -30.58 -32.05
N GLU A 159 -9.71 -31.25 -32.05
CA GLU A 159 -9.31 -32.15 -33.14
C GLU A 159 -10.33 -33.27 -33.38
N MET A 160 -10.83 -33.90 -32.31
CA MET A 160 -11.86 -34.94 -32.41
C MET A 160 -13.18 -34.41 -32.96
N GLN A 161 -13.57 -33.19 -32.58
CA GLN A 161 -14.85 -32.61 -32.96
C GLN A 161 -14.80 -31.88 -34.31
N TYR A 162 -13.61 -31.47 -34.77
CA TYR A 162 -13.44 -30.69 -36.00
C TYR A 162 -13.99 -31.43 -37.23
N ALA A 163 -13.68 -32.72 -37.36
CA ALA A 163 -14.20 -33.54 -38.45
C ALA A 163 -15.73 -33.66 -38.40
N ASN A 164 -16.30 -33.87 -37.21
CA ASN A 164 -17.75 -33.94 -37.02
C ASN A 164 -18.44 -32.62 -37.36
N PHE A 165 -17.88 -31.49 -36.90
CA PHE A 165 -18.42 -30.16 -37.21
C PHE A 165 -18.43 -29.90 -38.71
N ASN A 166 -17.31 -30.18 -39.39
CA ASN A 166 -17.22 -30.00 -40.84
C ASN A 166 -18.20 -30.92 -41.59
N ASN A 167 -18.34 -32.17 -41.16
CA ASN A 167 -19.30 -33.10 -41.76
C ASN A 167 -20.74 -32.63 -41.55
N THR A 168 -21.12 -32.24 -40.34
CA THR A 168 -22.47 -31.72 -40.06
C THR A 168 -22.76 -30.43 -40.82
N GLN A 169 -21.78 -29.52 -40.95
CA GLN A 169 -21.95 -28.32 -41.77
C GLN A 169 -22.20 -28.68 -43.23
N ASN A 170 -21.39 -29.56 -43.82
CA ASN A 170 -21.58 -30.03 -45.19
C ASN A 170 -22.93 -30.75 -45.39
N GLU A 171 -23.37 -31.55 -44.42
CA GLU A 171 -24.69 -32.21 -44.46
C GLU A 171 -25.84 -31.20 -44.38
N ASN A 172 -25.71 -30.17 -43.55
CA ASN A 172 -26.70 -29.10 -43.45
C ASN A 172 -26.78 -28.29 -44.74
N ASP A 173 -25.65 -27.96 -45.34
CA ASP A 173 -25.59 -27.22 -46.61
C ASP A 173 -26.24 -28.04 -47.74
N LYS A 174 -25.98 -29.35 -47.81
CA LYS A 174 -26.66 -30.26 -48.75
C LYS A 174 -28.17 -30.29 -48.54
N LYS A 175 -28.64 -30.46 -47.29
CA LYS A 175 -30.08 -30.44 -47.00
C LYS A 175 -30.72 -29.10 -47.33
N LEU A 176 -30.02 -28.00 -47.11
CA LEU A 176 -30.51 -26.68 -47.46
C LEU A 176 -30.66 -26.53 -48.98
N ASP A 177 -29.71 -27.04 -49.75
CA ASP A 177 -29.79 -27.03 -51.21
C ASP A 177 -30.90 -27.95 -51.73
N GLU A 178 -31.07 -29.14 -51.14
CA GLU A 178 -32.22 -30.03 -51.43
C GLU A 178 -33.56 -29.34 -51.14
N LEU A 179 -33.68 -28.63 -50.01
CA LEU A 179 -34.91 -27.89 -49.68
C LEU A 179 -35.16 -26.72 -50.63
N LYS A 180 -34.11 -26.02 -51.08
CA LYS A 180 -34.25 -24.96 -52.09
C LYS A 180 -34.69 -25.53 -53.43
N GLU A 181 -34.17 -26.68 -53.83
CA GLU A 181 -34.58 -27.35 -55.06
C GLU A 181 -36.05 -27.77 -54.99
N GLN A 182 -36.47 -28.40 -53.88
CA GLN A 182 -37.88 -28.76 -53.65
C GLN A 182 -38.79 -27.53 -53.62
N LEU A 183 -38.36 -26.43 -53.00
CA LEU A 183 -39.12 -25.19 -52.99
C LEU A 183 -39.26 -24.61 -54.40
N SER A 184 -38.17 -24.56 -55.17
CA SER A 184 -38.19 -24.07 -56.56
C SER A 184 -39.05 -24.94 -57.46
N GLU A 185 -39.04 -26.27 -57.26
CA GLU A 185 -39.93 -27.19 -57.97
C GLU A 185 -41.39 -26.90 -57.62
N LEU A 186 -41.71 -26.73 -56.33
CA LEU A 186 -43.07 -26.40 -55.90
C LEU A 186 -43.53 -25.04 -56.46
N GLU A 187 -42.71 -24.00 -56.35
CA GLU A 187 -42.98 -22.67 -56.91
C GLU A 187 -43.23 -22.76 -58.42
N SER A 188 -42.48 -23.58 -59.16
CA SER A 188 -42.69 -23.77 -60.60
C SER A 188 -44.03 -24.43 -60.96
N GLN A 189 -44.64 -25.15 -60.00
CA GLN A 189 -45.93 -25.83 -60.20
C GLN A 189 -47.13 -24.96 -59.79
N ILE A 190 -46.93 -23.95 -58.93
CA ILE A 190 -48.00 -23.07 -58.43
C ILE A 190 -48.81 -22.41 -59.57
N PRO A 191 -48.19 -21.83 -60.63
CA PRO A 191 -48.94 -21.19 -61.71
C PRO A 191 -49.93 -22.14 -62.40
N LYS A 192 -49.52 -23.39 -62.62
CA LYS A 192 -50.37 -24.42 -63.24
C LYS A 192 -51.53 -24.82 -62.32
N ILE A 193 -51.28 -24.89 -61.01
CA ILE A 193 -52.34 -25.15 -60.03
C ILE A 193 -53.32 -23.97 -60.02
N ASN A 194 -52.83 -22.73 -60.05
CA ASN A 194 -53.66 -21.52 -60.14
C ASN A 194 -54.48 -21.49 -61.44
N GLU A 195 -53.94 -21.98 -62.56
CA GLU A 195 -54.69 -22.12 -63.81
C GLU A 195 -55.91 -23.04 -63.64
N ILE A 196 -55.68 -24.23 -63.09
CA ILE A 196 -56.75 -25.24 -62.93
C ILE A 196 -57.78 -24.78 -61.90
N MET A 197 -57.33 -24.23 -60.77
CA MET A 197 -58.20 -23.89 -59.64
C MET A 197 -58.89 -22.54 -59.81
N CYS A 198 -58.12 -21.52 -60.19
CA CYS A 198 -58.56 -20.12 -60.24
C CYS A 198 -58.87 -19.65 -61.67
N GLY A 199 -58.41 -20.35 -62.71
CA GLY A 199 -58.76 -20.08 -64.11
C GLY A 199 -57.72 -19.31 -64.92
N GLN A 200 -56.56 -18.99 -64.34
CA GLN A 200 -55.47 -18.30 -65.04
C GLN A 200 -54.10 -18.79 -64.54
N GLU A 201 -53.17 -19.08 -65.47
CA GLU A 201 -51.78 -19.39 -65.15
C GLU A 201 -51.05 -18.11 -64.74
N SER A 202 -50.96 -17.86 -63.43
CA SER A 202 -50.21 -16.73 -62.88
C SER A 202 -49.65 -17.08 -61.51
N ASP A 203 -48.50 -16.51 -61.20
CA ASP A 203 -47.87 -16.56 -59.88
C ASP A 203 -48.11 -15.27 -59.07
N THR A 204 -48.81 -14.30 -59.66
CA THR A 204 -49.16 -13.02 -59.03
C THR A 204 -50.63 -12.98 -58.66
N CYS A 205 -50.96 -12.15 -57.66
CA CYS A 205 -52.33 -11.99 -57.16
C CYS A 205 -53.20 -11.12 -58.08
N ASP A 206 -53.38 -11.58 -59.31
CA ASP A 206 -54.06 -10.86 -60.38
C ASP A 206 -55.60 -10.91 -60.24
N ILE A 207 -56.32 -10.70 -61.34
CA ILE A 207 -57.78 -10.65 -61.41
C ILE A 207 -58.40 -11.93 -60.84
N CYS A 208 -57.87 -13.09 -61.24
CA CYS A 208 -58.34 -14.40 -60.79
C CYS A 208 -57.75 -14.88 -59.46
N GLY A 209 -56.78 -14.16 -58.89
CA GLY A 209 -56.11 -14.57 -57.65
C GLY A 209 -55.24 -15.83 -57.80
N GLY A 210 -55.02 -16.54 -56.70
CA GLY A 210 -54.08 -17.67 -56.65
C GLY A 210 -53.74 -18.11 -55.23
N ALA A 211 -52.91 -19.15 -55.11
CA ALA A 211 -52.36 -19.61 -53.85
C ALA A 211 -51.67 -18.45 -53.08
N GLY A 212 -52.05 -18.22 -51.82
CA GLY A 212 -51.50 -17.14 -51.00
C GLY A 212 -52.13 -15.75 -51.20
N CYS A 213 -53.01 -15.57 -52.19
CA CYS A 213 -53.60 -14.26 -52.51
C CYS A 213 -54.89 -13.93 -51.73
N GLY A 214 -55.43 -14.88 -50.96
CA GLY A 214 -56.68 -14.71 -50.20
C GLY A 214 -57.96 -14.66 -51.04
N LYS A 215 -57.85 -14.72 -52.37
CA LYS A 215 -58.94 -14.85 -53.34
C LYS A 215 -58.52 -15.79 -54.48
N CYS A 216 -59.47 -16.54 -55.03
CA CYS A 216 -59.26 -17.44 -56.17
C CYS A 216 -60.57 -17.57 -56.95
N GLY A 217 -60.53 -17.31 -58.25
CA GLY A 217 -61.70 -17.26 -59.12
C GLY A 217 -62.35 -15.87 -59.20
N GLY A 218 -63.45 -15.79 -59.94
CA GLY A 218 -64.24 -14.57 -60.17
C GLY A 218 -64.97 -14.61 -61.50
N ILE A 219 -65.81 -13.61 -61.78
CA ILE A 219 -66.63 -13.54 -63.00
C ILE A 219 -65.78 -13.65 -64.28
N SER A 220 -64.56 -13.09 -64.26
CA SER A 220 -63.63 -13.11 -65.40
C SER A 220 -62.79 -14.39 -65.50
N CYS A 221 -63.05 -15.39 -64.65
CA CYS A 221 -62.20 -16.56 -64.42
C CYS A 221 -63.02 -17.85 -64.55
N ASP A 222 -63.85 -17.89 -65.59
CA ASP A 222 -64.84 -18.93 -65.87
C ASP A 222 -64.24 -20.32 -66.07
N GLN A 223 -62.97 -20.40 -66.45
CA GLN A 223 -62.26 -21.67 -66.62
C GLN A 223 -61.84 -22.32 -65.30
N GLY A 224 -61.76 -21.55 -64.22
CA GLY A 224 -61.32 -22.01 -62.91
C GLY A 224 -62.32 -22.95 -62.25
N ALA A 225 -61.82 -24.00 -61.60
CA ALA A 225 -62.64 -24.96 -60.87
C ALA A 225 -63.49 -24.31 -59.78
N ILE A 226 -62.96 -23.31 -59.04
CA ILE A 226 -63.71 -22.62 -57.98
C ILE A 226 -64.90 -21.86 -58.57
N THR A 227 -64.68 -21.06 -59.60
CA THR A 227 -65.75 -20.28 -60.25
C THR A 227 -66.82 -21.18 -60.86
N LYS A 228 -66.42 -22.30 -61.48
CA LYS A 228 -67.39 -23.30 -61.98
C LYS A 228 -68.23 -23.89 -60.85
N ALA A 229 -67.63 -24.21 -59.71
CA ALA A 229 -68.34 -24.73 -58.54
C ALA A 229 -69.30 -23.69 -57.95
N GLU A 230 -68.87 -22.44 -57.82
CA GLU A 230 -69.71 -21.34 -57.34
C GLU A 230 -70.89 -21.06 -58.27
N GLN A 231 -70.66 -21.03 -59.58
CA GLN A 231 -71.72 -20.88 -60.59
C GLN A 231 -72.70 -22.04 -60.55
N ALA A 232 -72.21 -23.28 -60.41
CA ALA A 232 -73.06 -24.45 -60.28
C ALA A 232 -73.91 -24.40 -59.00
N LEU A 233 -73.34 -23.96 -57.87
CA LEU A 233 -74.05 -23.78 -56.61
C LEU A 233 -75.11 -22.68 -56.70
N ASP A 234 -74.78 -21.52 -57.27
CA ASP A 234 -75.74 -20.43 -57.50
C ASP A 234 -76.87 -20.88 -58.43
N PHE A 235 -76.54 -21.60 -59.50
CA PHE A 235 -77.53 -22.17 -60.41
C PHE A 235 -78.45 -23.18 -59.70
N ALA A 236 -77.89 -24.06 -58.87
CA ALA A 236 -78.65 -25.03 -58.09
C ALA A 236 -79.59 -24.32 -57.10
N ASN A 237 -79.11 -23.32 -56.36
CA ASN A 237 -79.90 -22.55 -55.41
C ASN A 237 -81.03 -21.76 -56.09
N LYS A 238 -80.74 -21.11 -57.23
CA LYS A 238 -81.76 -20.41 -58.03
C LYS A 238 -82.80 -21.39 -58.56
N THR A 239 -82.37 -22.56 -59.00
CA THR A 239 -83.27 -23.61 -59.49
C THR A 239 -84.13 -24.14 -58.34
N GLU A 240 -83.56 -24.40 -57.17
CA GLU A 240 -84.31 -24.82 -55.97
C GLU A 240 -85.36 -23.77 -55.58
N HIS A 241 -84.99 -22.49 -55.58
CA HIS A 241 -85.92 -21.41 -55.27
C HIS A 241 -87.08 -21.34 -56.27
N ARG A 242 -86.77 -21.42 -57.57
CA ARG A 242 -87.79 -21.46 -58.64
C ARG A 242 -88.69 -22.69 -58.53
N ILE A 243 -88.14 -23.85 -58.18
CA ILE A 243 -88.93 -25.07 -57.96
C ILE A 243 -89.91 -24.86 -56.81
N LYS A 244 -89.45 -24.33 -55.66
CA LYS A 244 -90.33 -24.03 -54.51
C LYS A 244 -91.43 -23.03 -54.85
N GLU A 245 -91.13 -21.99 -55.61
CA GLU A 245 -92.13 -21.00 -56.05
C GLU A 245 -93.19 -21.63 -56.96
N HIS A 246 -92.77 -22.45 -57.94
CA HIS A 246 -93.68 -23.17 -58.81
C HIS A 246 -94.50 -24.24 -58.05
N GLU A 247 -93.92 -24.89 -57.05
CA GLU A 247 -94.61 -25.84 -56.17
C GLU A 247 -95.72 -25.14 -55.37
N LEU A 248 -95.44 -24.01 -54.72
CA LEU A 248 -96.45 -23.21 -54.01
C LEU A 248 -97.59 -22.75 -54.94
N THR A 249 -97.24 -22.25 -56.13
CA THR A 249 -98.23 -21.83 -57.12
C THR A 249 -99.11 -23.01 -57.58
N ALA A 250 -98.51 -24.19 -57.76
CA ALA A 250 -99.24 -25.40 -58.12
C ALA A 250 -100.16 -25.88 -57.00
N GLU A 251 -99.73 -25.80 -55.73
CA GLU A 251 -100.56 -26.10 -54.57
C GLU A 251 -101.76 -25.14 -54.46
N ASP A 252 -101.54 -23.84 -54.64
CA ASP A 252 -102.61 -22.83 -54.61
C ASP A 252 -103.61 -23.03 -55.75
N LEU A 253 -103.12 -23.37 -56.95
CA LEU A 253 -103.99 -23.73 -58.07
C LEU A 253 -104.78 -25.01 -57.77
N PHE A 254 -104.13 -26.03 -57.21
CA PHE A 254 -104.77 -27.28 -56.83
C PHE A 254 -105.86 -27.08 -55.77
N ARG A 255 -105.59 -26.26 -54.74
CA ARG A 255 -106.60 -25.84 -53.75
C ARG A 255 -107.76 -25.12 -54.42
N SER A 256 -107.47 -24.16 -55.29
CA SER A 256 -108.50 -23.40 -56.03
C SER A 256 -109.39 -24.31 -56.87
N VAL A 257 -108.79 -25.24 -57.64
CA VAL A 257 -109.54 -26.23 -58.43
C VAL A 257 -110.35 -27.18 -57.55
N SER A 258 -109.79 -27.61 -56.41
CA SER A 258 -110.49 -28.47 -55.46
C SER A 258 -111.68 -27.77 -54.82
N GLN A 259 -111.55 -26.49 -54.47
CA GLN A 259 -112.64 -25.65 -53.95
C GLN A 259 -113.74 -25.49 -55.00
N VAL A 260 -113.39 -25.12 -56.25
CA VAL A 260 -114.36 -25.02 -57.36
C VAL A 260 -115.07 -26.35 -57.58
N LYS A 261 -114.36 -27.48 -57.47
CA LYS A 261 -114.98 -28.81 -57.56
C LYS A 261 -115.98 -29.06 -56.43
N GLN A 262 -115.65 -28.73 -55.18
CA GLN A 262 -116.57 -28.87 -54.05
C GLN A 262 -117.79 -27.95 -54.21
N ASP A 263 -117.59 -26.69 -54.58
CA ASP A 263 -118.67 -25.73 -54.80
C ASP A 263 -119.59 -26.19 -55.95
N THR A 264 -119.04 -26.75 -57.02
CA THR A 264 -119.83 -27.32 -58.14
C THR A 264 -120.64 -28.55 -57.71
N VAL A 265 -120.12 -29.36 -56.79
CA VAL A 265 -120.86 -30.51 -56.22
C VAL A 265 -121.96 -30.03 -55.26
N ALA A 266 -121.71 -28.96 -54.49
CA ALA A 266 -122.70 -28.35 -53.60
C ALA A 266 -123.85 -27.68 -54.35
N VAL A 267 -123.60 -27.05 -55.51
CA VAL A 267 -124.63 -26.46 -56.39
C VAL A 267 -125.48 -27.54 -57.10
N ARG A 268 -125.02 -28.78 -57.16
CA ARG A 268 -125.73 -29.94 -57.75
C ARG A 268 -126.57 -30.73 -56.74
N SER A 269 -126.55 -30.36 -55.45
CA SER A 269 -127.35 -30.98 -54.37
C SER A 269 -128.54 -30.09 -54.01
#